data_AF-A0A383ARZ6-F1
#
_entry.id   AF-A0A383ARZ6-F1
#
_cell.length_a   1.000
_cell.length_b   1.000
_cell.length_c   1.000
_cell.angle_alpha   90.00
_cell.angle_beta   90.00
_cell.angle_gamma   90.00
#
_symmetry.space_group_name_H-M   'P 1'
#
loop_
_entity.id
_entity.type
_entity.pdbx_description
1 polymer ?
#
loop_
_entity_poly.entity_id
_entity_poly.type
_entity_poly.pdbx_seq_one_letter_code
_entity_poly.pdbx_strand_id
1 'polypeptide(L)' 'MIAADAGADLIGVVFVEGVRRNVSLLQAEQIVSAFNTRAKVHMSKSVGLFANQSLEFVNMAVDRCQLDYVQLCGE' A
#
# COMPACT_ATOMS: atom_id res chain seq x y z
N MET A 1 -0.46 -6.53 13.91
CA MET A 1 0.42 -6.30 12.75
C MET A 1 1.64 -5.63 13.28
N ILE A 2 2.79 -6.29 13.29
CA ILE A 2 3.90 -5.93 14.19
C ILE A 2 4.30 -4.44 14.05
N ALA A 3 4.42 -3.92 12.83
CA ALA A 3 4.78 -2.51 12.63
C ALA A 3 3.73 -1.52 13.18
N ALA A 4 2.45 -1.75 12.91
CA ALA A 4 1.37 -0.89 13.44
C ALA A 4 1.26 -1.01 14.97
N ASP A 5 1.37 -2.23 15.51
CA ASP A 5 1.33 -2.48 16.95
C ASP A 5 2.55 -1.83 17.66
N ALA A 6 3.66 -1.64 16.95
CA ALA A 6 4.85 -0.93 17.40
C ALA A 6 4.78 0.60 17.23
N GLY A 7 3.64 1.14 16.74
CA GLY A 7 3.41 2.58 16.60
C GLY A 7 3.78 3.18 15.25
N ALA A 8 3.89 2.38 14.18
CA ALA A 8 4.09 2.93 12.84
C ALA A 8 2.83 3.68 12.37
N ASP A 9 3.00 4.95 11.99
CA ASP A 9 1.90 5.78 11.44
C ASP A 9 1.53 5.38 10.01
N LEU A 10 2.51 4.95 9.22
CA LEU A 10 2.35 4.63 7.79
C LEU A 10 2.91 3.24 7.48
N ILE A 11 2.19 2.46 6.69
CA ILE A 11 2.61 1.15 6.17
C ILE A 11 2.67 1.20 4.64
N GLY A 12 3.86 0.97 4.08
CA GLY A 12 4.11 1.00 2.64
C GLY A 12 3.86 -0.34 1.94
N VAL A 13 3.26 -0.28 0.76
CA VAL A 13 3.03 -1.41 -0.15
C VAL A 13 3.65 -1.08 -1.50
N VAL A 14 4.57 -1.92 -2.00
CA VAL A 14 5.41 -1.57 -3.15
C VAL A 14 4.87 -2.20 -4.43
N PHE A 15 4.40 -1.38 -5.36
CA PHE A 15 3.89 -1.81 -6.66
C PHE A 15 4.93 -1.70 -7.79
N VAL A 16 6.13 -1.17 -7.51
CA VAL A 16 7.24 -1.01 -8.48
C VAL A 16 7.70 -2.37 -8.98
N GLU A 17 7.59 -2.63 -10.27
CA GLU A 17 7.99 -3.92 -10.87
C GLU A 17 9.52 -4.10 -10.84
N GLY A 18 9.99 -5.34 -10.75
CA GLY A 18 11.41 -5.68 -10.81
C GLY A 18 12.24 -5.39 -9.55
N VAL A 19 11.65 -4.81 -8.49
CA VAL A 19 12.35 -4.62 -7.21
C VAL A 19 12.04 -5.75 -6.22
N ARG A 20 12.98 -6.02 -5.31
CA ARG A 20 12.89 -7.11 -4.31
C ARG A 20 11.62 -7.07 -3.45
N ARG A 21 11.10 -5.88 -3.17
CA ARG A 21 9.93 -5.66 -2.29
C ARG A 21 8.61 -5.56 -3.06
N ASN A 22 8.62 -5.76 -4.38
CA ASN A 22 7.40 -5.74 -5.19
C ASN A 22 6.37 -6.74 -4.65
N VAL A 23 5.11 -6.31 -4.59
CA VAL A 23 3.97 -7.18 -4.36
C VAL A 23 3.01 -7.08 -5.53
N SER A 24 2.35 -8.19 -5.86
CA SER A 24 1.27 -8.17 -6.85
C SER A 24 0.05 -7.43 -6.31
N LEU A 25 -0.81 -6.95 -7.23
CA LEU A 25 -2.05 -6.27 -6.86
C LEU A 25 -2.97 -7.12 -5.97
N LEU A 26 -3.06 -8.42 -6.24
CA LEU A 26 -3.85 -9.35 -5.43
C LEU A 26 -3.29 -9.51 -4.01
N GLN A 27 -1.96 -9.59 -3.88
CA GLN A 27 -1.32 -9.65 -2.56
C GLN A 27 -1.50 -8.35 -1.79
N ALA A 28 -1.37 -7.21 -2.47
CA ALA A 28 -1.60 -5.90 -1.87
C ALA A 28 -3.05 -5.77 -1.34
N GLU A 29 -4.05 -6.18 -2.13
CA GLU A 29 -5.45 -6.17 -1.72
C GLU A 29 -5.68 -7.00 -0.45
N GLN A 30 -5.09 -8.21 -0.39
CA GLN A 30 -5.19 -9.07 0.78
C GLN A 30 -4.51 -8.46 2.02
N ILE A 31 -3.31 -7.90 1.86
CA ILE A 31 -2.55 -7.26 2.94
C ILE A 31 -3.30 -6.04 3.47
N VAL A 32 -3.74 -5.15 2.59
CA VAL A 32 -4.38 -3.89 2.97
C VAL A 32 -5.78 -4.14 3.54
N SER A 33 -6.54 -5.11 3.02
CA SER A 33 -7.83 -5.51 3.60
C SER A 33 -7.68 -6.06 5.03
N ALA A 34 -6.71 -6.96 5.25
CA ALA A 34 -6.40 -7.47 6.58
C ALA A 34 -5.90 -6.36 7.51
N PHE A 35 -5.13 -5.41 6.98
CA PHE A 35 -4.66 -4.24 7.70
C PHE A 35 -5.81 -3.32 8.10
N ASN A 36 -6.67 -2.90 7.18
CA ASN A 36 -7.79 -1.99 7.43
C ASN A 36 -8.80 -2.57 8.44
N THR A 37 -8.97 -3.89 8.46
CA THR A 37 -9.82 -4.56 9.46
C THR A 37 -9.26 -4.46 10.87
N ARG A 38 -7.93 -4.41 11.02
CA ARG A 38 -7.23 -4.50 12.33
C ARG A 38 -6.62 -3.17 12.81
N ALA A 39 -6.24 -2.28 11.88
CA ALA A 39 -5.53 -1.03 12.13
C ALA A 39 -6.41 0.11 12.65
N LYS A 40 -7.74 -0.03 12.66
CA LYS A 40 -8.64 0.98 13.25
C LYS A 40 -8.35 1.28 14.72
N VAL A 41 -7.63 0.38 15.41
CA VAL A 41 -7.20 0.57 16.81
C VAL A 41 -6.03 1.55 16.93
N HIS A 42 -5.17 1.66 15.91
CA HIS A 42 -3.91 2.42 15.97
C HIS A 42 -3.84 3.60 14.98
N MET A 43 -4.89 3.85 14.19
CA MET A 43 -4.99 4.97 13.24
C MET A 43 -3.89 4.99 12.15
N SER A 44 -3.08 3.93 12.03
CA SER A 44 -2.08 3.80 10.96
C SER A 44 -2.74 3.84 9.58
N LYS A 45 -2.01 4.36 8.59
CA LYS A 45 -2.47 4.56 7.21
C LYS A 45 -1.63 3.79 6.21
N SER A 46 -2.24 3.37 5.12
CA SER A 46 -1.59 2.61 4.05
C SER A 46 -1.06 3.55 2.95
N VAL A 47 0.11 3.22 2.39
CA VAL A 47 0.74 3.99 1.32
C VAL A 47 1.12 3.07 0.15
N GLY A 48 0.61 3.33 -1.04
CA GLY A 48 1.06 2.65 -2.26
C GLY A 48 2.27 3.34 -2.88
N LEU A 49 3.37 2.61 -3.08
CA LEU A 49 4.58 3.12 -3.73
C LEU A 49 4.61 2.74 -5.20
N PHE A 50 4.72 3.75 -6.06
CA PHE A 50 4.75 3.64 -7.51
C PHE A 50 5.98 4.38 -8.08
N ALA A 51 6.50 3.91 -9.20
CA ALA A 51 7.53 4.54 -10.01
C ALA A 51 7.27 4.21 -11.48
N ASN A 52 6.88 5.21 -12.26
CA ASN A 52 6.63 5.16 -13.71
C ASN A 52 5.47 4.23 -14.16
N GLN A 53 4.60 3.75 -13.27
CA GLN A 53 3.35 3.11 -13.70
C GLN A 53 2.35 4.13 -14.25
N SER A 54 1.44 3.68 -15.12
CA SER A 54 0.37 4.53 -15.64
C SER A 54 -0.57 5.01 -14.53
N LEU A 55 -1.13 6.21 -14.70
CA LEU A 55 -2.15 6.73 -13.79
C LEU A 55 -3.37 5.82 -13.70
N GLU A 56 -3.73 5.14 -14.80
CA GLU A 56 -4.80 4.13 -14.80
C GLU A 56 -4.50 3.00 -13.81
N PHE A 57 -3.28 2.46 -13.82
CA PHE A 57 -2.87 1.42 -12.88
C PHE A 57 -2.83 1.95 -11.44
N VAL A 58 -2.30 3.15 -11.22
CA VAL A 58 -2.26 3.79 -9.89
C VAL A 58 -3.67 3.92 -9.32
N ASN A 59 -4.60 4.49 -10.09
CA ASN A 59 -5.99 4.69 -9.65
C ASN A 59 -6.69 3.36 -9.37
N MET A 60 -6.54 2.37 -10.27
CA MET A 60 -7.05 1.02 -10.04
C MET A 60 -6.50 0.40 -8.74
N ALA A 61 -5.20 0.57 -8.46
CA ALA A 61 -4.59 0.05 -7.24
C ALA A 61 -5.11 0.76 -5.98
N VAL A 62 -5.31 2.09 -6.03
CA VAL A 62 -5.94 2.86 -4.95
C VAL A 62 -7.34 2.35 -4.65
N ASP A 63 -8.18 2.25 -5.67
CA ASP A 63 -9.57 1.82 -5.52
C ASP A 63 -9.67 0.38 -5.02
N ARG A 64 -8.88 -0.52 -5.59
CA ARG A 64 -8.95 -1.94 -5.26
C ARG A 64 -8.38 -2.26 -3.87
N CYS A 65 -7.27 -1.63 -3.50
CA CYS A 65 -6.64 -1.87 -2.21
C CYS A 65 -7.18 -0.96 -1.10
N GLN A 66 -7.97 0.07 -1.42
CA GLN A 66 -8.44 1.09 -0.48
C GLN A 66 -7.26 1.78 0.24
N LEU A 67 -6.29 2.26 -0.55
CA LEU A 67 -5.10 2.95 -0.05
C LEU A 67 -5.46 4.34 0.48
N ASP A 68 -4.81 4.76 1.57
CA ASP A 68 -4.99 6.12 2.11
C ASP A 68 -4.13 7.15 1.36
N TYR A 69 -2.93 6.76 0.94
CA TYR A 69 -1.99 7.62 0.23
C TYR A 69 -1.31 6.91 -0.94
N VAL A 70 -0.84 7.72 -1.89
CA VAL A 70 0.06 7.30 -2.97
C VAL A 70 1.39 8.04 -2.83
N GLN A 71 2.48 7.32 -3.09
CA GLN A 71 3.82 7.87 -3.19
C GLN A 71 4.34 7.62 -4.61
N LEU A 72 4.58 8.69 -5.35
CA LEU A 72 5.11 8.66 -6.71
C LEU A 72 6.62 8.93 -6.65
N CYS A 73 7.43 7.92 -6.96
CA CYS A 73 8.90 7.95 -6.89
C CYS A 73 9.58 7.73 -8.25
N GLY A 74 8.89 8.10 -9.33
CA GLY A 74 9.40 8.08 -10.69
C GLY A 74 9.53 9.49 -11.27
N GLU A 75 9.76 9.56 -12.58
CA GLU A 75 9.64 10.79 -13.37
C GLU A 75 8.23 10.92 -13.97
#